data_AF-A0A952CW42-F1
#
_entry.id   AF-A0A952CW42-F1
#
_cell.length_a   1.000
_cell.length_b   1.000
_cell.length_c   1.000
_cell.angle_alpha   90.00
_cell.angle_beta   90.00
_cell.angle_gamma   90.00
#
_symmetry.space_group_name_H-M   'P 1'
#
loop_
_entity.id
_entity.type
_entity.pdbx_description
1 polymer ?
#
loop_
_entity_poly.entity_id
_entity_poly.type
_entity_poly.pdbx_seq_one_letter_code
_entity_poly.pdbx_strand_id
1 'polypeptide(L)'
;DRIAVMFGGRIEQVGTPEEIYERPANRRVAEFVGEGNFLPATVRAVAGAAATVEVAGVGSLEAEAREDARPGRAVVVGFRPHDVTLAPLPAGGAGGGLVGTLLSRTYLGDVVRYELELANGATVIAESYASAGPPGQVGERFALGVAPGRARLFAAEAGGAAPSAPETAPVRRAGADSALAGAS
;
A
#
# COMPACT_ATOMS: atom_id res chain seq x y z
N ASP A 1 -20.66 0.84 -13.86
CA ASP A 1 -21.25 0.56 -12.53
C ASP A 1 -20.54 1.32 -11.43
N ARG A 2 -21.25 1.68 -10.36
CA ARG A 2 -20.71 2.37 -9.17
C ARG A 2 -21.01 1.54 -7.94
N ILE A 3 -20.12 1.59 -6.96
CA ILE A 3 -20.26 0.93 -5.65
C ILE A 3 -20.17 1.99 -4.55
N ALA A 4 -20.72 1.66 -3.37
CA ALA A 4 -20.64 2.49 -2.18
C ALA A 4 -19.83 1.77 -1.09
N VAL A 5 -18.83 2.45 -0.52
CA VAL A 5 -18.12 2.01 0.68
C VAL A 5 -18.77 2.68 1.89
N MET A 6 -19.06 1.90 2.92
CA MET A 6 -19.78 2.37 4.11
C MET A 6 -19.15 1.81 5.39
N PHE A 7 -19.12 2.62 6.44
CA PHE A 7 -18.79 2.17 7.81
C PHE A 7 -19.86 2.64 8.79
N GLY A 8 -20.31 1.75 9.67
CA GLY A 8 -21.30 2.10 10.70
C GLY A 8 -22.61 2.67 10.14
N GLY A 9 -23.04 2.21 8.96
CA GLY A 9 -24.25 2.69 8.29
C GLY A 9 -24.11 4.05 7.59
N ARG A 10 -22.92 4.66 7.58
CA ARG A 10 -22.64 5.92 6.86
C ARG A 10 -21.88 5.64 5.58
N ILE A 11 -22.30 6.27 4.49
CA ILE A 11 -21.57 6.24 3.22
C ILE A 11 -20.31 7.09 3.36
N GLU A 12 -19.17 6.47 3.09
CA GLU A 12 -17.85 7.11 3.11
C GLU A 12 -17.44 7.55 1.70
N GLN A 13 -17.73 6.73 0.68
CA GLN A 13 -17.41 7.04 -0.71
C GLN A 13 -18.34 6.29 -1.67
N VAL A 14 -18.70 6.94 -2.78
CA VAL A 14 -19.42 6.31 -3.90
C VAL A 14 -18.70 6.61 -5.20
N GLY A 15 -18.28 5.58 -5.93
CA GLY A 15 -17.49 5.72 -7.15
C GLY A 15 -17.45 4.42 -7.94
N THR A 16 -16.76 4.43 -9.06
CA THR A 16 -16.37 3.18 -9.73
C THR A 16 -15.39 2.40 -8.84
N PRO A 17 -15.24 1.07 -9.04
CA PRO A 17 -14.23 0.30 -8.32
C PRO A 17 -12.82 0.89 -8.48
N GLU A 18 -12.49 1.35 -9.69
CA GLU A 18 -11.22 2.00 -9.99
C GLU A 18 -11.05 3.31 -9.23
N GLU A 19 -12.06 4.19 -9.22
CA GLU A 19 -12.01 5.45 -8.46
C GLU A 19 -11.80 5.22 -6.97
N ILE A 20 -12.47 4.21 -6.38
CA ILE A 20 -12.35 3.92 -4.95
C ILE A 20 -10.98 3.32 -4.64
N TYR A 21 -10.45 2.49 -5.54
CA TYR A 21 -9.13 1.89 -5.39
C TYR A 21 -8.00 2.91 -5.52
N GLU A 22 -8.06 3.71 -6.59
CA GLU A 22 -7.02 4.66 -7.00
C GLU A 22 -7.08 5.97 -6.23
N ARG A 23 -8.28 6.43 -5.85
CA ARG A 23 -8.53 7.71 -5.17
C ARG A 23 -9.46 7.52 -3.95
N PRO A 24 -9.02 6.77 -2.93
CA PRO A 24 -9.80 6.59 -1.72
C PRO A 24 -9.97 7.93 -0.99
N ALA A 25 -11.19 8.21 -0.54
CA ALA A 25 -11.56 9.47 0.10
C ALA A 25 -10.88 9.67 1.46
N ASN A 26 -10.55 8.57 2.14
CA ASN A 26 -9.85 8.56 3.42
C ASN A 26 -9.07 7.25 3.61
N ARG A 27 -8.25 7.21 4.67
CA ARG A 27 -7.40 6.05 4.99
C ARG A 27 -8.20 4.77 5.20
N ARG A 28 -9.32 4.85 5.93
CA ARG A 28 -10.17 3.66 6.19
C ARG A 28 -10.73 3.06 4.91
N VAL A 29 -11.11 3.89 3.94
CA VAL A 29 -11.52 3.41 2.62
C VAL A 29 -10.34 2.79 1.87
N ALA A 30 -9.15 3.40 1.94
CA ALA A 30 -7.94 2.89 1.31
C ALA A 30 -7.54 1.49 1.82
N GLU A 31 -7.63 1.28 3.14
CA GLU A 31 -7.35 0.00 3.81
C GLU A 31 -8.42 -1.06 3.54
N PHE A 32 -9.68 -0.65 3.37
CA PHE A 32 -10.78 -1.56 3.11
C PHE A 32 -10.79 -2.12 1.69
N VAL A 33 -10.51 -1.27 0.68
CA VAL A 33 -10.60 -1.68 -0.72
C VAL A 33 -9.44 -2.56 -1.16
N GLY A 34 -8.32 -2.57 -0.43
CA GLY A 34 -7.20 -3.44 -0.71
C GLY A 34 -6.00 -3.18 0.16
N GLU A 35 -4.98 -4.02 0.00
CA GLU A 35 -3.73 -3.88 0.73
C GLU A 35 -3.00 -2.57 0.37
N GLY A 36 -2.29 -2.02 1.34
CA GLY A 36 -1.56 -0.78 1.21
C GLY A 36 -0.51 -0.64 2.30
N ASN A 37 0.55 0.09 1.99
CA ASN A 37 1.53 0.54 2.97
C ASN A 37 1.06 1.89 3.51
N PHE A 38 1.06 2.06 4.83
CA PHE A 38 0.65 3.31 5.47
C PHE A 38 1.67 3.70 6.53
N LEU A 39 2.46 4.73 6.26
CA LEU A 39 3.55 5.16 7.12
C LEU A 39 3.24 6.52 7.75
N PRO A 40 3.37 6.68 9.08
CA PRO A 40 3.36 8.00 9.71
C PRO A 40 4.48 8.87 9.13
N ALA A 41 4.14 10.11 8.78
CA ALA A 41 5.08 11.03 8.16
C ALA A 41 4.81 12.49 8.56
N THR A 42 5.79 13.35 8.31
CA THR A 42 5.67 14.80 8.48
C THR A 42 5.90 15.49 7.14
N VAL A 43 5.00 16.40 6.76
CA VAL A 43 5.18 17.22 5.56
C VAL A 43 6.40 18.13 5.74
N ARG A 44 7.35 18.07 4.81
CA ARG A 44 8.56 18.90 4.80
C ARG A 44 8.43 20.10 3.87
N ALA A 45 7.88 19.87 2.68
CA ALA A 45 7.69 20.90 1.67
C ALA A 45 6.44 20.59 0.84
N VAL A 46 5.86 21.64 0.27
CA VAL A 46 4.75 21.56 -0.69
C VAL A 46 5.11 22.42 -1.89
N ALA A 47 5.02 21.85 -3.08
CA ALA A 47 5.32 22.51 -4.35
C ALA A 47 4.22 22.15 -5.36
N GLY A 48 3.27 23.06 -5.58
CA GLY A 48 2.12 22.82 -6.45
C GLY A 48 1.28 21.64 -5.97
N ALA A 49 1.14 20.62 -6.81
CA ALA A 49 0.38 19.39 -6.51
C ALA A 49 1.21 18.29 -5.82
N ALA A 50 2.48 18.55 -5.51
CA ALA A 50 3.37 17.59 -4.87
C ALA A 50 3.74 18.04 -3.45
N ALA A 51 3.88 17.07 -2.55
CA ALA A 51 4.39 17.27 -1.20
C ALA A 51 5.55 16.31 -0.94
N THR A 52 6.64 16.82 -0.38
CA THR A 52 7.71 16.00 0.16
C THR A 52 7.39 15.70 1.62
N VAL A 53 7.32 14.42 1.96
CA VAL A 53 7.06 13.95 3.33
C VAL A 53 8.24 13.17 3.85
N GLU A 54 8.50 13.28 5.15
CA GLU A 54 9.57 12.55 5.84
C GLU A 54 8.96 11.52 6.79
N VAL A 55 9.38 10.28 6.62
CA VAL A 55 9.07 9.15 7.51
C VAL A 55 10.19 9.07 8.54
N ALA A 56 9.84 9.33 9.80
CA ALA A 56 10.77 9.45 10.91
C ALA A 56 11.76 8.27 10.97
N GLY A 57 13.06 8.59 10.85
CA GLY A 57 14.15 7.63 10.96
C GLY A 57 14.38 6.76 9.72
N VAL A 58 13.67 7.00 8.62
CA VAL A 58 13.78 6.17 7.40
C VAL A 58 14.22 7.01 6.20
N GLY A 59 13.53 8.12 5.91
CA GLY A 59 13.81 8.90 4.71
C GLY A 59 12.61 9.72 4.25
N SER A 60 12.70 10.27 3.04
CA SER A 60 11.63 11.08 2.45
C SER A 60 11.02 10.42 1.21
N LEU A 61 9.77 10.77 0.94
CA LEU A 61 9.03 10.38 -0.25
C LEU A 61 8.30 11.59 -0.83
N GLU A 62 8.05 11.57 -2.12
CA GLU A 62 7.09 12.46 -2.76
C GLU A 62 5.70 11.83 -2.75
N ALA A 63 4.69 12.64 -2.50
CA ALA A 63 3.29 12.25 -2.53
C ALA A 63 2.43 13.35 -3.16
N GLU A 64 1.24 12.99 -3.61
CA GLU A 64 0.24 13.96 -4.04
C GLU A 64 -0.15 14.85 -2.85
N ALA A 65 -0.03 16.16 -3.03
CA ALA A 65 -0.36 17.13 -1.99
C ALA A 65 -1.87 17.09 -1.69
N ARG A 66 -2.21 17.06 -0.40
CA ARG A 66 -3.56 17.37 0.07
C ARG A 66 -3.77 18.88 0.14
N GLU A 67 -5.02 19.32 0.09
CA GLU A 67 -5.39 20.73 0.26
C GLU A 67 -4.87 21.30 1.59
N ASP A 68 -4.88 20.49 2.65
CA ASP A 68 -4.32 20.87 3.94
C ASP A 68 -2.83 20.51 4.08
N ALA A 69 -2.08 20.14 3.04
CA ALA A 69 -0.65 19.89 3.20
C ALA A 69 0.10 21.20 3.49
N ARG A 70 0.89 21.22 4.58
CA ARG A 70 1.78 22.33 4.93
C ARG A 70 2.97 21.84 5.75
N PRO A 71 4.17 22.44 5.62
CA PRO A 71 5.36 22.04 6.37
C PRO A 71 5.09 21.90 7.88
N GLY A 72 5.63 20.84 8.49
CA GLY A 72 5.45 20.50 9.90
C GLY A 72 4.16 19.76 10.23
N ARG A 73 3.23 19.60 9.28
CA ARG A 73 2.00 18.84 9.51
C ARG A 73 2.27 17.34 9.59
N ALA A 74 1.80 16.72 10.67
CA ALA A 74 1.71 15.26 10.78
C ALA A 74 0.63 14.70 9.84
N VAL A 75 0.99 13.68 9.08
CA VAL A 75 0.17 12.99 8.09
C VAL A 75 0.47 11.50 8.11
N VAL A 76 -0.31 10.72 7.37
CA VAL A 76 0.03 9.36 6.99
C VAL A 76 0.22 9.33 5.49
N VAL A 77 1.37 8.86 5.01
CA VAL A 77 1.58 8.59 3.57
C VAL A 77 1.17 7.16 3.29
N GLY A 78 0.36 6.95 2.25
CA GLY A 78 -0.05 5.63 1.82
C GLY A 78 0.18 5.38 0.34
N PHE A 79 0.54 4.15 0.00
CA PHE A 79 0.85 3.68 -1.37
C PHE A 79 0.62 2.18 -1.49
N ARG A 80 0.34 1.67 -2.70
CA ARG A 80 0.05 0.25 -2.90
C ARG A 80 1.34 -0.58 -3.02
N PRO A 81 1.31 -1.89 -2.69
CA PRO A 81 2.48 -2.75 -2.85
C PRO A 81 3.05 -2.78 -4.28
N HIS A 82 2.18 -2.78 -5.29
CA HIS A 82 2.58 -2.80 -6.70
C HIS A 82 3.12 -1.46 -7.22
N ASP A 83 2.99 -0.38 -6.44
CA ASP A 83 3.57 0.93 -6.75
C ASP A 83 4.99 1.11 -6.18
N VAL A 84 5.47 0.12 -5.40
CA VAL A 84 6.80 0.16 -4.78
C VAL A 84 7.85 -0.31 -5.76
N THR A 85 8.87 0.52 -6.00
CA THR A 85 10.04 0.16 -6.80
C THR A 85 11.17 -0.27 -5.88
N LEU A 86 11.78 -1.42 -6.14
CA LEU A 86 12.96 -1.90 -5.43
C LEU A 86 14.20 -1.81 -6.31
N ALA A 87 15.29 -1.29 -5.75
CA ALA A 87 16.60 -1.27 -6.40
C ALA A 87 17.70 -1.68 -5.41
N PRO A 88 18.80 -2.30 -5.88
CA PRO A 88 19.97 -2.52 -5.04
C PRO A 88 20.43 -1.22 -4.36
N LEU A 89 20.75 -1.29 -3.07
CA LEU A 89 21.22 -0.13 -2.33
C LEU A 89 22.65 0.26 -2.79
N PRO A 90 22.88 1.49 -3.29
CA PRO A 90 24.22 1.93 -3.70
C PRO A 90 25.20 1.97 -2.52
N ALA A 91 26.50 1.87 -2.81
CA ALA A 91 27.57 1.92 -1.81
C ALA A 91 27.64 3.26 -1.01
N GLY A 92 26.87 4.28 -1.39
CA GLY A 92 26.73 5.56 -0.68
C GLY A 92 25.39 5.78 0.02
N GLY A 93 24.50 4.78 0.06
CA GLY A 93 23.14 4.91 0.59
C GLY A 93 22.09 5.33 -0.44
N ALA A 94 20.85 5.57 0.01
CA ALA A 94 19.73 5.95 -0.87
C ALA A 94 19.73 7.46 -1.17
N GLY A 95 19.83 7.82 -2.46
CA GLY A 95 19.76 9.19 -2.95
C GLY A 95 18.34 9.76 -3.03
N GLY A 96 17.53 9.61 -1.98
CA GLY A 96 16.20 10.23 -1.89
C GLY A 96 14.99 9.28 -1.78
N GLY A 97 15.20 8.01 -1.43
CA GLY A 97 14.14 7.03 -1.16
C GLY A 97 14.22 6.42 0.23
N LEU A 98 13.34 5.47 0.54
CA LEU A 98 13.41 4.69 1.78
C LEU A 98 14.44 3.57 1.65
N VAL A 99 14.92 3.05 2.77
CA VAL A 99 15.78 1.86 2.80
C VAL A 99 15.13 0.80 3.69
N GLY A 100 15.11 -0.43 3.20
CA GLY A 100 14.49 -1.55 3.89
C GLY A 100 15.30 -2.82 3.76
N THR A 101 15.30 -3.62 4.82
CA THR A 101 15.93 -4.93 4.90
C THR A 101 14.92 -5.99 4.51
N LEU A 102 15.26 -6.84 3.54
CA LEU A 102 14.38 -7.90 3.05
C LEU A 102 14.16 -8.95 4.15
N LEU A 103 12.92 -9.11 4.60
CA LEU A 103 12.51 -10.12 5.58
C LEU A 103 12.08 -11.41 4.89
N SER A 104 11.32 -11.29 3.80
CA SER A 104 10.81 -12.44 3.05
C SER A 104 10.63 -12.08 1.57
N ARG A 105 10.77 -13.10 0.71
CA ARG A 105 10.56 -13.00 -0.73
C ARG A 105 9.81 -14.23 -1.22
N THR A 106 8.57 -14.04 -1.65
CA THR A 106 7.64 -15.13 -1.95
C THR A 106 7.15 -15.04 -3.39
N TYR A 107 7.24 -16.14 -4.14
CA TYR A 107 6.66 -16.24 -5.48
C TYR A 107 5.18 -16.58 -5.38
N LEU A 108 4.34 -15.73 -5.98
CA LEU A 108 2.89 -15.86 -6.07
C LEU A 108 2.49 -15.96 -7.56
N GLY A 109 3.01 -16.99 -8.24
CA GLY A 109 2.86 -17.13 -9.69
C GLY A 109 3.82 -16.22 -10.44
N ASP A 110 3.27 -15.29 -11.22
CA ASP A 110 4.02 -14.29 -12.00
C ASP A 110 4.40 -13.04 -11.18
N VAL A 111 3.87 -12.91 -9.96
CA VAL A 111 4.21 -11.84 -9.02
C VAL A 111 5.16 -12.35 -7.96
N VAL A 112 6.12 -11.51 -7.56
CA VAL A 112 6.98 -11.71 -6.40
C VAL A 112 6.61 -10.67 -5.37
N ARG A 113 6.28 -11.16 -4.17
CA ARG A 113 6.03 -10.36 -2.99
C ARG A 113 7.30 -10.24 -2.15
N TYR A 114 7.59 -9.03 -1.72
CA TYR A 114 8.72 -8.69 -0.86
C TYR A 114 8.19 -8.04 0.40
N GLU A 115 8.62 -8.51 1.56
CA GLU A 115 8.37 -7.85 2.83
C GLU A 115 9.69 -7.26 3.31
N LEU A 116 9.70 -5.95 3.56
CA LEU A 116 10.89 -5.20 3.94
C LEU A 116 10.68 -4.48 5.27
N GLU A 117 11.65 -4.60 6.17
CA GLU A 117 11.68 -3.86 7.42
C GLU A 117 12.46 -2.55 7.24
N LEU A 118 11.85 -1.43 7.59
CA LEU A 118 12.47 -0.12 7.60
C LEU A 118 13.28 0.10 8.89
N ALA A 119 14.20 1.07 8.88
CA ALA A 119 15.06 1.35 10.04
C ALA A 119 14.31 1.74 11.32
N ASN A 120 13.06 2.19 11.22
CA ASN A 120 12.19 2.51 12.36
C ASN A 120 11.30 1.33 12.80
N GLY A 121 11.50 0.12 12.25
CA GLY A 121 10.73 -1.08 12.54
C GLY A 121 9.39 -1.20 11.81
N ALA A 122 9.02 -0.24 10.96
CA ALA A 122 7.83 -0.37 10.12
C ALA A 122 8.08 -1.37 8.97
N THR A 123 7.06 -2.14 8.61
CA THR A 123 7.13 -3.06 7.47
C THR A 123 6.52 -2.41 6.23
N VAL A 124 7.20 -2.56 5.09
CA VAL A 124 6.71 -2.21 3.75
C VAL A 124 6.62 -3.47 2.92
N ILE A 125 5.50 -3.62 2.22
CA ILE A 125 5.25 -4.68 1.27
C ILE A 125 5.42 -4.11 -0.13
N ALA A 126 6.19 -4.80 -0.96
CA ALA A 126 6.34 -4.50 -2.38
C ALA A 126 5.93 -5.71 -3.20
N GLU A 127 5.29 -5.46 -4.34
CA GLU A 127 4.92 -6.50 -5.31
C GLU A 127 5.42 -6.09 -6.68
N SER A 128 6.02 -7.02 -7.39
CA SER A 128 6.50 -6.80 -8.76
C SER A 128 6.38 -8.08 -9.57
N TYR A 129 6.26 -7.96 -10.88
CA TYR A 129 6.36 -9.13 -11.75
C TYR A 129 7.73 -9.80 -11.57
N ALA A 130 7.76 -11.14 -11.60
CA ALA A 130 8.96 -11.94 -11.45
C ALA A 130 10.06 -11.60 -12.48
N SER A 131 9.66 -11.10 -13.65
CA SER A 131 10.57 -10.63 -14.70
C SER A 131 11.20 -9.25 -14.43
N ALA A 132 10.68 -8.49 -13.46
CA ALA A 132 11.07 -7.10 -13.19
C ALA A 132 11.60 -6.89 -11.76
N GLY A 133 11.16 -7.69 -10.79
CA GLY A 133 11.60 -7.59 -9.41
C GLY A 133 13.06 -7.98 -9.22
N PRO A 134 13.85 -7.25 -8.40
CA PRO A 134 15.24 -7.60 -8.19
C PRO A 134 15.36 -8.96 -7.47
N PRO A 135 16.38 -9.77 -7.80
CA PRO A 135 16.74 -10.91 -6.96
C PRO A 135 17.27 -10.39 -5.62
N GLY A 136 17.23 -11.24 -4.60
CA GLY A 136 17.81 -10.91 -3.30
C GLY A 136 17.63 -12.01 -2.27
N GLN A 137 18.39 -11.92 -1.20
CA GLN A 137 18.34 -12.82 -0.04
C GLN A 137 17.81 -12.11 1.20
N VAL A 138 17.17 -12.86 2.09
CA VAL A 138 16.74 -12.34 3.40
C VAL A 138 17.95 -11.73 4.13
N GLY A 139 17.77 -10.54 4.67
CA GLY A 139 18.82 -9.73 5.30
C GLY A 139 19.50 -8.73 4.37
N GLU A 140 19.31 -8.82 3.05
CA GLU A 140 19.82 -7.81 2.12
C GLU A 140 19.02 -6.51 2.18
N ARG A 141 19.66 -5.39 1.87
CA ARG A 141 19.03 -4.06 1.90
C ARG A 141 18.75 -3.55 0.50
N PHE A 142 17.55 -3.01 0.32
CA PHE A 142 17.10 -2.38 -0.91
C PHE A 142 16.81 -0.91 -0.69
N ALA A 143 17.06 -0.11 -1.73
CA ALA A 143 16.44 1.19 -1.86
C ALA A 143 15.00 0.99 -2.34
N LEU A 144 14.06 1.65 -1.67
CA LEU A 144 12.65 1.64 -2.00
C LEU A 144 12.25 3.02 -2.50
N GLY A 145 11.52 3.04 -3.60
CA GLY A 145 10.82 4.21 -4.12
C GLY A 145 9.33 3.91 -4.25
N VAL A 146 8.55 4.96 -4.45
CA VAL A 146 7.15 4.84 -4.86
C VAL A 146 7.03 5.49 -6.23
N ALA A 147 6.32 4.83 -7.14
CA ALA A 147 6.09 5.37 -8.47
C ALA A 147 5.48 6.79 -8.40
N PRO A 148 5.91 7.74 -9.26
CA PRO A 148 5.42 9.11 -9.23
C PRO A 148 3.88 9.19 -9.28
N GLY A 149 3.28 9.98 -8.39
CA GLY A 149 1.83 10.15 -8.31
C GLY A 149 1.06 8.98 -7.67
N ARG A 150 1.76 7.94 -7.17
CA ARG A 150 1.14 6.78 -6.53
C ARG A 150 1.13 6.80 -5.00
N ALA A 151 1.86 7.74 -4.40
CA ALA A 151 1.76 8.01 -2.97
C ALA A 151 0.71 9.09 -2.68
N ARG A 152 -0.14 8.83 -1.67
CA ARG A 152 -1.21 9.72 -1.21
C ARG A 152 -1.02 10.12 0.25
N LEU A 153 -1.44 11.33 0.58
CA LEU A 153 -1.50 11.79 1.96
C LEU A 153 -2.88 11.59 2.56
N PHE A 154 -2.90 11.12 3.80
CA PHE A 154 -4.08 11.01 4.64
C PHE A 154 -3.87 11.83 5.91
N ALA A 155 -4.96 12.28 6.52
CA ALA A 155 -4.89 12.91 7.83
C ALA A 155 -4.28 11.93 8.84
N ALA A 156 -3.44 12.43 9.75
CA ALA A 156 -3.04 11.65 10.91
C ALA A 156 -4.28 11.38 11.77
N GLU A 157 -4.54 10.11 12.09
CA GLU A 157 -5.61 9.72 13.00
C GLU A 157 -5.34 10.31 14.39
N ALA A 158 -6.34 10.96 14.98
CA ALA A 158 -6.33 11.29 16.40
C ALA A 158 -6.75 10.04 17.18
N GLY A 159 -5.82 9.10 17.37
CA GLY A 159 -6.03 7.92 18.23
C GLY A 159 -7.31 7.13 17.93
N GLY A 160 -7.38 6.46 16.78
CA GLY A 160 -8.44 5.52 16.44
C GLY A 160 -7.84 4.23 15.89
N ALA A 161 -8.23 3.09 16.45
CA ALA A 161 -7.73 1.77 16.08
C ALA A 161 -7.91 1.49 14.57
N ALA A 162 -6.87 0.91 13.95
CA ALA A 162 -6.91 0.46 12.57
C ALA A 162 -8.11 -0.48 12.35
N PRO A 163 -8.93 -0.28 11.30
CA PRO A 163 -9.95 -1.26 10.95
C PRO A 163 -9.26 -2.59 10.61
N SER A 164 -9.66 -3.65 11.32
CA SER A 164 -9.23 -5.02 11.02
C SER A 164 -9.58 -5.36 9.57
N ALA A 165 -8.62 -5.98 8.87
CA ALA A 165 -8.75 -6.43 7.48
C ALA A 165 -10.07 -7.20 7.27
N PRO A 166 -10.70 -7.09 6.08
CA PRO A 166 -11.90 -7.86 5.80
C PRO A 166 -11.57 -9.36 5.84
N GLU A 167 -12.18 -10.07 6.79
CA GLU A 167 -12.19 -11.53 6.85
C GLU A 167 -12.81 -12.03 5.54
N THR A 168 -12.00 -12.67 4.70
CA THR A 168 -12.45 -13.26 3.45
C THR A 168 -13.31 -14.48 3.77
N ALA A 169 -14.62 -14.29 3.77
CA ALA A 169 -15.57 -15.39 3.90
C ALA A 169 -15.38 -16.38 2.72
N PRO A 170 -15.23 -17.69 2.97
CA PRO A 170 -15.05 -18.65 1.90
C PRO A 170 -16.33 -18.75 1.06
N VAL A 171 -16.19 -18.51 -0.24
CA VAL A 171 -17.23 -18.79 -1.24
C VAL A 171 -17.53 -20.29 -1.22
N ARG A 172 -18.66 -20.68 -0.63
CA ARG A 172 -19.18 -22.04 -0.73
C ARG A 172 -19.55 -22.32 -2.19
N ARG A 173 -18.78 -23.18 -2.86
CA ARG A 173 -19.20 -23.79 -4.13
C ARG A 173 -20.43 -24.65 -3.85
N ALA A 174 -21.57 -24.30 -4.45
CA ALA A 174 -22.74 -25.16 -4.49
C ALA A 174 -22.39 -26.44 -5.26
N GLY A 175 -22.66 -27.60 -4.65
CA GLY A 175 -22.45 -28.91 -5.24
C GLY A 175 -23.36 -29.12 -6.45
N ALA A 176 -22.77 -29.68 -7.51
CA ALA A 176 -23.51 -30.30 -8.59
C ALA A 176 -23.60 -31.80 -8.27
N ASP A 177 -24.73 -32.20 -7.69
CA ASP A 177 -25.11 -33.61 -7.58
C ASP A 177 -26.00 -33.92 -8.80
N SER A 178 -25.43 -34.60 -9.80
CA SER A 178 -26.16 -35.06 -10.98
C SER A 178 -26.29 -36.59 -10.90
N ALA A 179 -27.41 -37.03 -10.33
CA ALA A 179 -27.85 -38.41 -10.44
C ALA A 179 -28.23 -38.71 -11.89
N LEU A 180 -27.45 -39.56 -12.55
CA LEU A 180 -27.85 -40.23 -13.79
C LEU A 180 -28.40 -41.60 -13.41
N ALA A 181 -29.73 -41.69 -13.37
CA ALA A 181 -30.45 -42.93 -13.52
C ALA A 181 -30.30 -43.41 -14.97
N GLY A 182 -29.79 -44.63 -15.14
CA GLY A 182 -29.72 -45.33 -16.42
C GLY A 182 -30.00 -46.79 -16.20
N ALA A 183 -31.19 -47.22 -16.59
CA ALA A 183 -31.67 -48.58 -16.51
C ALA A 183 -30.93 -49.53 -17.45
N SER A 184 -30.67 -50.75 -16.98
CA SER A 184 -30.77 -52.00 -17.73
C SER A 184 -30.93 -53.15 -16.72
#